data_AF-A0A6A0GPM0-F1
#
_entry.id   AF-A0A6A0GPM0-F1
#
_cell.length_a   1.000
_cell.length_b   1.000
_cell.length_c   1.000
_cell.angle_alpha   90.00
_cell.angle_beta   90.00
_cell.angle_gamma   90.00
#
_symmetry.space_group_name_H-M   'P 1'
#
loop_
_entity.id
_entity.type
_entity.pdbx_description
1 polymer ?
#
loop_
_entity_poly.entity_id
_entity_poly.type
_entity_poly.pdbx_seq_one_letter_code
_entity_poly.pdbx_strand_id
1 'polypeptide(L)'
;MNVLCSGAMFTEDQREGPTEVAFKYAIYRINKDVHLLPNTTLLYDVQYVPRDDSFHTSKRACEQIQYGVQAVFGPSDSQLATHIQSICDALDIPHLESRLDLEPEFKEFSINLYPSHDAVNQAFQDVMNFLNWTKVAIIYEEDIGLIKLQDLVKTPPKEHMEFLLRQGSPATYRELLKEIKNREIYNVIVDTKAENMNHFLRGVSTLALMYRSLTHHFLRGVSTLALMYRSITHHFLRGVSTLALMSGGMTHTSGHQTHTS
;
A
#
# COMPACT_ATOMS: atom_id res chain seq x y z
N MET A 1 33.62 14.79 11.77
CA MET A 1 32.77 14.06 10.81
C MET A 1 32.03 13.01 11.61
N ASN A 2 30.72 13.15 11.73
CA ASN A 2 29.90 12.26 12.54
C ASN A 2 29.45 11.07 11.70
N VAL A 3 29.34 9.89 12.32
CA VAL A 3 28.86 8.68 11.66
C VAL A 3 27.64 8.19 12.41
N LEU A 4 26.55 7.94 11.70
CA LEU A 4 25.34 7.33 12.24
C LEU A 4 25.08 6.03 11.50
N CYS A 5 24.87 4.94 12.24
CA CYS A 5 24.55 3.64 11.65
C CYS A 5 23.07 3.33 11.81
N SER A 6 22.40 2.92 10.74
CA SER A 6 21.01 2.44 10.78
C SER A 6 20.96 0.94 10.54
N GLY A 7 20.27 0.21 11.41
CA GLY A 7 20.02 -1.21 11.24
C GLY A 7 18.80 -1.44 10.34
N ALA A 8 18.86 -2.43 9.48
CA ALA A 8 17.69 -2.91 8.76
C ALA A 8 17.63 -4.44 8.79
N MET A 9 16.42 -4.97 8.97
CA MET A 9 16.13 -6.39 8.93
C MET A 9 15.13 -6.69 7.83
N PHE A 10 15.46 -7.66 6.98
CA PHE A 10 14.60 -8.15 5.91
C PHE A 10 14.43 -9.66 6.06
N THR A 11 13.29 -10.18 5.62
CA THR A 11 13.15 -11.64 5.54
C THR A 11 14.04 -12.20 4.43
N GLU A 12 14.45 -13.46 4.52
CA GLU A 12 15.35 -14.06 3.51
C GLU A 12 14.77 -14.01 2.09
N ASP A 13 13.45 -14.13 1.93
CA ASP A 13 12.75 -14.00 0.64
C ASP A 13 12.70 -12.56 0.11
N GLN A 14 12.97 -11.57 0.96
CA GLN A 14 13.06 -10.16 0.60
C GLN A 14 14.48 -9.70 0.27
N ARG A 15 15.47 -10.60 0.36
CA ARG A 15 16.87 -10.29 0.07
C ARG A 15 17.03 -9.74 -1.34
N GLU A 16 17.73 -8.60 -1.44
CA GLU A 16 17.91 -7.81 -2.66
C GLU A 16 16.59 -7.38 -3.32
N GLY A 17 15.50 -7.44 -2.56
CA GLY A 17 14.16 -7.07 -3.00
C GLY A 17 13.95 -5.55 -3.06
N PRO A 18 12.79 -5.11 -3.57
CA PRO A 18 12.49 -3.69 -3.77
C PRO A 18 12.63 -2.84 -2.49
N THR A 19 12.21 -3.38 -1.34
CA THR A 19 12.26 -2.68 -0.05
C THR A 19 13.70 -2.45 0.42
N GLU A 20 14.56 -3.47 0.29
CA GLU A 20 15.98 -3.35 0.65
C GLU A 20 16.70 -2.36 -0.28
N VAL A 21 16.43 -2.44 -1.58
CA VAL A 21 16.98 -1.49 -2.57
C VAL A 21 16.54 -0.07 -2.24
N ALA A 22 15.27 0.15 -1.89
CA ALA A 22 14.76 1.46 -1.50
C ALA A 22 15.45 2.00 -0.24
N PHE A 23 15.66 1.15 0.78
CA PHE A 23 16.39 1.50 2.00
C PHE A 23 17.83 1.93 1.70
N LYS A 24 18.60 1.11 0.96
CA LYS A 24 19.98 1.43 0.57
C LYS A 24 20.05 2.71 -0.27
N TYR A 25 19.11 2.88 -1.20
CA TYR A 25 19.03 4.07 -2.04
C TYR A 25 18.72 5.33 -1.22
N ALA A 26 17.85 5.25 -0.21
CA ALA A 26 17.56 6.37 0.68
C ALA A 26 18.82 6.84 1.42
N ILE A 27 19.59 5.92 2.00
CA ILE A 27 20.87 6.23 2.66
C ILE A 27 21.85 6.87 1.68
N TYR A 28 22.01 6.29 0.49
CA TYR A 28 22.84 6.85 -0.57
C TYR A 28 22.42 8.27 -0.95
N ARG A 29 21.12 8.52 -1.10
CA ARG A 29 20.57 9.84 -1.45
C ARG A 29 20.84 10.87 -0.38
N ILE A 30 20.63 10.53 0.90
CA ILE A 30 20.89 11.43 2.02
C ILE A 30 22.37 11.79 2.09
N ASN A 31 23.27 10.81 1.98
CA ASN A 31 24.72 11.05 1.98
C ASN A 31 25.21 11.90 0.81
N LYS A 32 24.48 11.93 -0.32
CA LYS A 32 24.78 12.78 -1.46
C LYS A 32 24.25 14.20 -1.32
N ASP A 33 23.27 14.43 -0.46
CA ASP A 33 22.68 15.74 -0.24
C ASP A 33 23.41 16.46 0.90
N VAL A 34 24.25 17.42 0.53
CA VAL A 34 25.07 18.19 1.47
C VAL A 34 24.25 19.11 2.40
N HIS A 35 22.96 19.30 2.12
CA HIS A 35 22.09 20.20 2.89
C HIS A 35 21.27 19.48 3.96
N LEU A 36 21.00 18.18 3.81
CA LEU A 36 20.15 17.43 4.74
C LEU A 36 20.86 17.12 6.06
N LEU A 37 22.06 16.53 5.99
CA LEU A 37 22.84 16.12 7.16
C LEU A 37 24.30 16.58 7.01
N PRO A 38 24.57 17.90 7.16
CA PRO A 38 25.92 18.41 6.99
C PRO A 38 26.89 17.78 8.00
N ASN A 39 28.12 17.49 7.55
CA ASN A 39 29.20 16.88 8.35
C ASN A 39 28.88 15.50 8.97
N THR A 40 27.84 14.82 8.48
CA THR A 40 27.39 13.52 8.96
C THR A 40 27.33 12.53 7.80
N THR A 41 27.73 11.29 8.04
CA THR A 41 27.61 10.19 7.08
C THR A 41 26.78 9.08 7.69
N LEU A 42 25.75 8.67 6.96
CA LEU A 42 24.92 7.53 7.30
C LEU A 42 25.58 6.24 6.80
N LEU A 43 25.73 5.27 7.68
CA LEU A 43 26.05 3.88 7.38
C LEU A 43 24.83 3.02 7.66
N TYR A 44 24.86 1.78 7.21
CA TYR A 44 23.83 0.82 7.53
C TYR A 44 24.40 -0.57 7.80
N ASP A 45 23.67 -1.33 8.61
CA ASP A 45 23.85 -2.76 8.78
C ASP A 45 22.58 -3.48 8.31
N VAL A 46 22.71 -4.45 7.40
CA VAL A 46 21.57 -5.22 6.88
C VAL A 46 21.68 -6.66 7.35
N GLN A 47 20.65 -7.13 8.06
CA GLN A 47 20.52 -8.51 8.50
C GLN A 47 19.35 -9.20 7.78
N TYR A 48 19.50 -10.50 7.54
CA TYR A 48 18.45 -11.35 6.98
C TYR A 48 17.98 -12.35 8.00
N VAL A 49 16.66 -12.55 8.07
CA VAL A 49 16.03 -13.44 9.04
C VAL A 49 15.01 -14.36 8.36
N PRO A 50 14.87 -15.63 8.76
CA PRO A 50 13.82 -16.50 8.24
C PRO A 50 12.48 -16.15 8.89
N ARG A 51 11.37 -16.28 8.15
CA ARG A 51 10.02 -15.85 8.60
C ARG A 51 9.54 -16.52 9.88
N ASP A 52 9.87 -17.79 10.05
CA ASP A 52 9.30 -18.63 11.12
C ASP A 52 10.27 -18.83 12.30
N ASP A 53 11.31 -17.99 12.44
CA ASP A 53 12.28 -18.09 13.53
C ASP A 53 12.42 -16.77 14.29
N SER A 54 11.50 -16.56 15.24
CA SER A 54 11.52 -15.40 16.13
C SER A 54 12.73 -15.37 17.05
N PHE A 55 13.26 -16.54 17.44
CA PHE A 55 14.42 -16.65 18.30
C PHE A 55 15.68 -16.18 17.58
N HIS A 56 15.91 -16.69 16.36
CA HIS A 56 17.03 -16.24 15.52
C HIS A 56 16.90 -14.75 15.18
N THR A 57 15.69 -14.30 14.86
CA THR A 57 15.40 -12.89 14.60
C THR A 57 15.78 -11.99 15.78
N SER A 58 15.36 -12.37 17.00
CA SER A 58 15.70 -11.64 18.22
C SER A 58 17.22 -11.60 18.45
N LYS A 59 17.92 -12.70 18.19
CA LYS A 59 19.38 -12.75 18.30
C LYS A 59 20.07 -11.80 17.31
N ARG A 60 19.63 -11.80 16.04
CA ARG A 60 20.15 -10.88 15.01
C ARG A 60 19.92 -9.41 15.36
N ALA A 61 18.76 -9.10 15.95
CA ALA A 61 18.47 -7.77 16.44
C ALA A 61 19.46 -7.34 17.52
N CYS A 62 19.70 -8.19 18.52
CA CYS A 62 20.68 -7.91 19.58
C CYS A 62 22.10 -7.74 19.02
N GLU A 63 22.52 -8.55 18.04
CA GLU A 63 23.82 -8.41 17.38
C GLU A 63 23.94 -7.06 16.65
N GLN A 64 22.89 -6.65 15.94
CA GLN A 64 22.83 -5.36 15.24
C GLN A 64 22.83 -4.18 16.22
N ILE A 65 22.14 -4.29 17.35
CA ILE A 65 22.16 -3.29 18.43
C ILE A 65 23.56 -3.19 19.06
N GLN A 66 24.21 -4.33 19.33
CA GLN A 66 25.58 -4.36 19.85
C GLN A 66 26.60 -3.77 18.86
N TYR A 67 26.33 -3.84 17.56
CA TYR A 67 27.11 -3.15 16.53
C TYR A 67 27.01 -1.61 16.63
N GLY A 68 26.01 -1.09 17.33
CA GLY A 68 25.83 0.34 17.59
C GLY A 68 24.93 1.04 16.57
N VAL A 69 23.86 0.37 16.11
CA VAL A 69 22.83 1.03 15.31
C VAL A 69 22.01 2.01 16.16
N GLN A 70 21.62 3.13 15.54
CA GLN A 70 20.86 4.20 16.18
C GLN A 70 19.35 4.07 15.99
N ALA A 71 18.93 3.20 15.07
CA ALA A 71 17.54 2.86 14.79
C ALA A 71 17.51 1.52 14.04
N VAL A 72 16.39 0.80 14.16
CA VAL A 72 16.17 -0.48 13.48
C VAL A 72 14.97 -0.35 12.53
N PHE A 73 15.16 -0.71 11.27
CA PHE A 73 14.11 -0.72 10.25
C PHE A 73 13.60 -2.15 10.00
N GLY A 74 12.29 -2.34 10.00
CA GLY A 74 11.65 -3.62 9.73
C GLY A 74 11.81 -4.66 10.85
N PRO A 75 11.55 -5.94 10.57
CA PRO A 75 11.11 -6.50 9.29
C PRO A 75 9.66 -6.14 8.94
N SER A 76 9.25 -6.42 7.69
CA SER A 76 7.85 -6.23 7.26
C SER A 76 6.93 -7.37 7.71
N ASP A 77 7.49 -8.51 8.11
CA ASP A 77 6.74 -9.64 8.63
C ASP A 77 6.16 -9.32 10.01
N SER A 78 4.87 -9.53 10.18
CA SER A 78 4.18 -9.07 11.38
C SER A 78 4.56 -9.82 12.64
N GLN A 79 4.81 -11.13 12.52
CA GLN A 79 5.15 -11.95 13.69
C GLN A 79 6.56 -11.62 14.17
N LEU A 80 7.50 -11.52 13.24
CA LEU A 80 8.88 -11.17 13.56
C LEU A 80 9.01 -9.75 14.11
N ALA A 81 8.30 -8.79 13.53
CA ALA A 81 8.39 -7.39 13.93
C ALA A 81 7.93 -7.13 15.36
N THR A 82 6.95 -7.88 15.90
CA THR A 82 6.54 -7.76 17.31
C THR A 82 7.69 -8.11 18.27
N HIS A 83 8.54 -9.08 17.92
CA HIS A 83 9.73 -9.39 18.71
C HIS A 83 10.79 -8.29 18.64
N ILE A 84 10.99 -7.69 17.46
CA ILE A 84 11.92 -6.57 17.28
C ILE A 84 11.46 -5.35 18.05
N GLN A 85 10.16 -5.03 17.97
CA GLN A 85 9.55 -3.92 18.70
C GLN A 85 9.74 -4.10 20.21
N SER A 86 9.48 -5.30 20.75
CA SER A 86 9.70 -5.57 22.18
C SER A 86 11.14 -5.31 22.64
N ILE A 87 12.13 -5.66 21.81
CA ILE A 87 13.55 -5.41 22.11
C ILE A 87 13.88 -3.92 22.03
N CYS A 88 13.36 -3.24 21.00
CA CYS A 88 13.57 -1.82 20.77
C CYS A 88 12.96 -0.96 21.89
N ASP A 89 11.74 -1.28 22.32
CA ASP A 89 11.08 -0.64 23.46
C ASP A 89 11.86 -0.88 24.76
N ALA A 90 12.40 -2.09 24.99
CA ALA A 90 13.16 -2.39 26.20
C ALA A 90 14.54 -1.70 26.28
N LEU A 91 15.07 -1.26 25.13
CA LEU A 91 16.40 -0.67 25.02
C LEU A 91 16.36 0.81 24.62
N ASP A 92 15.18 1.41 24.55
CA ASP A 92 14.94 2.79 24.09
C ASP A 92 15.54 3.08 22.70
N ILE A 93 15.48 2.09 21.80
CA ILE A 93 16.01 2.19 20.43
C ILE A 93 14.85 2.42 19.46
N PRO A 94 14.88 3.48 18.63
CA PRO A 94 13.83 3.71 17.64
C PRO A 94 13.67 2.55 16.66
N HIS A 95 12.46 2.00 16.60
CA HIS A 95 12.01 1.00 15.64
C HIS A 95 11.15 1.66 14.56
N LEU A 96 11.48 1.43 13.29
CA LEU A 96 10.77 2.01 12.15
C LEU A 96 10.14 0.90 11.31
N GLU A 97 8.82 0.93 11.22
CA GLU A 97 8.02 -0.07 10.55
C GLU A 97 7.37 0.50 9.29
N SER A 98 7.09 -0.38 8.31
CA SER A 98 6.31 -0.04 7.13
C SER A 98 5.49 -1.26 6.72
N ARG A 99 4.63 -1.70 7.65
CA ARG A 99 3.79 -2.89 7.50
C ARG A 99 2.39 -2.63 8.04
N LEU A 100 1.45 -3.47 7.63
CA LEU A 100 0.16 -3.53 8.30
C LEU A 100 0.36 -3.91 9.77
N ASP A 101 -0.19 -3.09 10.65
CA ASP A 101 -0.33 -3.40 12.06
C ASP A 101 -1.83 -3.37 12.42
N LEU A 102 -2.31 -4.45 13.00
CA LEU A 102 -3.70 -4.62 13.44
C LEU A 102 -3.82 -4.54 14.95
N GLU A 103 -2.71 -4.40 15.66
CA GLU A 103 -2.68 -4.27 17.11
C GLU A 103 -2.99 -2.81 17.48
N PRO A 104 -3.96 -2.57 18.37
CA PRO A 104 -4.28 -1.21 18.83
C PRO A 104 -3.30 -0.69 19.89
N GLU A 105 -2.23 -1.43 20.18
CA GLU A 105 -1.31 -1.15 21.27
C GLU A 105 -0.41 0.04 20.95
N PHE A 106 -0.31 0.97 21.91
CA PHE A 106 0.64 2.07 21.83
C PHE A 106 2.06 1.52 21.98
N LYS A 107 2.91 1.79 20.99
CA LYS A 107 4.32 1.35 20.95
C LYS A 107 5.20 2.59 21.08
N GLU A 108 5.84 2.77 22.25
CA GLU A 108 6.52 4.03 22.60
C GLU A 108 7.74 4.31 21.73
N PHE A 109 8.55 3.27 21.44
CA PHE A 109 9.74 3.40 20.59
C PHE A 109 9.54 2.84 19.18
N SER A 110 8.30 2.59 18.75
CA SER A 110 8.01 2.22 17.36
C SER A 110 7.21 3.29 16.62
N ILE A 111 7.65 3.60 15.40
CA ILE A 111 6.90 4.44 14.45
C ILE A 111 6.63 3.60 13.21
N ASN A 112 5.34 3.33 12.97
CA ASN A 112 4.90 2.68 11.76
C ASN A 112 4.50 3.72 10.69
N LEU A 113 5.22 3.71 9.57
CA LEU A 113 4.98 4.59 8.42
C LEU A 113 3.85 4.06 7.51
N TYR A 114 3.36 2.84 7.76
CA TYR A 114 2.19 2.32 7.07
C TYR A 114 0.93 3.07 7.54
N PRO A 115 0.04 3.51 6.63
CA PRO A 115 -1.19 4.18 7.02
C PRO A 115 -2.02 3.35 8.00
N SER A 116 -2.50 3.98 9.08
CA SER A 116 -3.34 3.28 10.06
C SER A 116 -4.61 2.74 9.41
N HIS A 117 -5.09 1.62 9.95
CA HIS A 117 -6.28 0.96 9.45
C HIS A 117 -7.52 1.88 9.47
N ASP A 118 -7.67 2.67 10.53
CA ASP A 118 -8.73 3.69 10.64
C ASP A 118 -8.65 4.76 9.55
N ALA A 119 -7.46 5.28 9.26
CA ALA A 119 -7.27 6.29 8.22
C ALA A 119 -7.63 5.75 6.83
N VAL A 120 -7.27 4.48 6.58
CA VAL A 120 -7.63 3.78 5.34
C VAL A 120 -9.14 3.59 5.25
N ASN A 121 -9.77 3.14 6.34
CA ASN A 121 -11.22 2.94 6.36
C ASN A 121 -11.99 4.25 6.18
N GLN A 122 -11.56 5.32 6.84
CA GLN A 122 -12.15 6.65 6.66
C GLN A 122 -12.05 7.10 5.21
N ALA A 123 -10.89 6.90 4.56
CA ALA A 123 -10.73 7.23 3.15
C ALA A 123 -11.71 6.46 2.25
N PHE A 124 -11.94 5.16 2.52
CA PHE A 124 -12.97 4.39 1.80
C PHE A 124 -14.37 4.97 2.05
N GLN A 125 -14.74 5.25 3.30
CA GLN A 125 -16.06 5.81 3.63
C GLN A 125 -16.28 7.17 2.95
N ASP A 126 -15.27 8.04 2.92
CA ASP A 126 -15.33 9.34 2.25
C ASP A 126 -15.59 9.19 0.75
N VAL A 127 -14.90 8.24 0.09
CA VAL A 127 -15.13 7.95 -1.33
C VAL A 127 -16.55 7.41 -1.57
N MET A 128 -17.01 6.48 -0.74
CA MET A 128 -18.36 5.90 -0.84
C MET A 128 -19.44 6.96 -0.64
N ASN A 129 -19.24 7.89 0.28
CA ASN A 129 -20.12 9.02 0.52
C ASN A 129 -20.12 10.02 -0.64
N PHE A 130 -18.93 10.46 -1.07
CA PHE A 130 -18.77 11.44 -2.14
C PHE A 130 -19.41 10.97 -3.46
N LEU A 131 -19.25 9.68 -3.78
CA LEU A 131 -19.80 9.07 -4.99
C LEU A 131 -21.22 8.53 -4.81
N ASN A 132 -21.83 8.71 -3.63
CA ASN A 132 -23.16 8.25 -3.29
C ASN A 132 -23.42 6.75 -3.54
N TRP A 133 -22.48 5.90 -3.14
CA TRP A 133 -22.65 4.46 -3.28
C TRP A 133 -23.79 3.94 -2.39
N THR A 134 -24.50 2.94 -2.90
CA THR A 134 -25.62 2.25 -2.22
C THR A 134 -25.45 0.74 -2.20
N LYS A 135 -24.79 0.17 -3.22
CA LYS A 135 -24.39 -1.23 -3.30
C LYS A 135 -22.90 -1.34 -3.61
N VAL A 136 -22.18 -2.17 -2.86
CA VAL A 136 -20.73 -2.35 -3.00
C VAL A 136 -20.37 -3.82 -2.92
N ALA A 137 -19.55 -4.29 -3.85
CA ALA A 137 -18.90 -5.58 -3.76
C ALA A 137 -17.46 -5.41 -3.28
N ILE A 138 -17.02 -6.27 -2.38
CA ILE A 138 -15.66 -6.32 -1.88
C ILE A 138 -15.08 -7.67 -2.26
N ILE A 139 -14.01 -7.64 -3.06
CA ILE A 139 -13.27 -8.84 -3.47
C ILE A 139 -11.92 -8.84 -2.76
N TYR A 140 -11.61 -9.89 -2.02
CA TYR A 140 -10.33 -10.04 -1.32
C TYR A 140 -9.68 -11.40 -1.64
N GLU A 141 -8.35 -11.49 -1.61
CA GLU A 141 -7.65 -12.78 -1.78
C GLU A 141 -7.28 -13.45 -0.45
N GLU A 142 -6.78 -12.66 0.50
CA GLU A 142 -6.23 -13.17 1.77
C GLU A 142 -7.18 -12.91 2.93
N ASP A 143 -7.19 -13.81 3.92
CA ASP A 143 -8.06 -13.71 5.11
C ASP A 143 -7.75 -12.45 5.94
N ILE A 144 -6.49 -12.00 5.96
CA ILE A 144 -6.10 -10.72 6.57
C ILE A 144 -6.78 -9.54 5.85
N GLY A 145 -6.98 -9.64 4.54
CA GLY A 145 -7.77 -8.67 3.76
C GLY A 145 -9.22 -8.57 4.24
N LEU A 146 -9.82 -9.70 4.65
CA LEU A 146 -11.16 -9.67 5.25
C LEU A 146 -11.16 -8.91 6.59
N ILE A 147 -10.18 -9.14 7.47
CA ILE A 147 -10.08 -8.42 8.76
C ILE A 147 -10.02 -6.91 8.52
N LYS A 148 -9.22 -6.45 7.53
CA LYS A 148 -9.16 -5.04 7.15
C LYS A 148 -10.51 -4.49 6.71
N LEU A 149 -11.33 -5.28 6.02
CA LEU A 149 -12.53 -4.79 5.34
C LEU A 149 -13.79 -5.00 6.16
N GLN A 150 -13.72 -5.79 7.25
CA GLN A 150 -14.86 -6.02 8.14
C GLN A 150 -15.33 -4.73 8.80
N ASP A 151 -14.44 -3.83 9.18
CA ASP A 151 -14.85 -2.59 9.87
C ASP A 151 -15.58 -1.61 8.95
N LEU A 152 -15.28 -1.64 7.65
CA LEU A 152 -16.06 -0.92 6.63
C LEU A 152 -17.49 -1.43 6.51
N VAL A 153 -17.68 -2.74 6.74
CA VAL A 153 -19.00 -3.39 6.66
C VAL A 153 -19.79 -3.19 7.95
N LYS A 154 -19.12 -3.21 9.10
CA LYS A 154 -19.72 -3.01 10.43
C LYS A 154 -20.21 -1.58 10.64
N THR A 155 -19.46 -0.61 10.10
CA THR A 155 -19.77 0.82 10.23
C THR A 155 -20.00 1.41 8.84
N PRO A 156 -21.13 1.07 8.19
CA PRO A 156 -21.42 1.56 6.87
C PRO A 156 -21.69 3.06 6.93
N PRO A 157 -21.27 3.84 5.91
CA PRO A 157 -21.50 5.28 5.91
C PRO A 157 -22.99 5.66 5.77
N LYS A 158 -23.84 4.73 5.31
CA LYS A 158 -25.29 4.89 5.18
C LYS A 158 -25.98 3.65 5.73
N GLU A 159 -27.07 3.84 6.49
CA GLU A 159 -27.80 2.74 7.18
C GLU A 159 -28.29 1.62 6.25
N HIS A 160 -28.55 1.92 4.96
CA HIS A 160 -29.16 0.99 4.01
C HIS A 160 -28.19 0.56 2.88
N MET A 161 -26.89 0.64 3.14
CA MET A 161 -25.88 0.27 2.16
C MET A 161 -25.67 -1.25 2.10
N GLU A 162 -25.77 -1.82 0.90
CA GLU A 162 -25.61 -3.25 0.66
C GLU A 162 -24.15 -3.60 0.37
N PHE A 163 -23.62 -4.57 1.12
CA PHE A 163 -22.27 -5.10 0.92
C PHE A 163 -22.30 -6.55 0.45
N LEU A 164 -21.52 -6.86 -0.58
CA LEU A 164 -21.28 -8.21 -1.07
C LEU A 164 -19.81 -8.58 -0.90
N LEU A 165 -19.49 -9.45 0.05
CA LEU A 165 -18.12 -9.88 0.30
C LEU A 165 -17.83 -11.20 -0.43
N ARG A 166 -16.73 -11.24 -1.18
CA ARG A 166 -16.30 -12.43 -1.91
C ARG A 166 -14.80 -12.63 -1.81
N GLN A 167 -14.40 -13.83 -1.42
CA GLN A 167 -13.02 -14.24 -1.58
C GLN A 167 -12.78 -14.66 -3.04
N GLY A 168 -11.70 -14.15 -3.64
CA GLY A 168 -11.35 -14.38 -5.03
C GLY A 168 -9.93 -14.89 -5.21
N SER A 169 -9.68 -15.45 -6.39
CA SER A 169 -8.36 -15.83 -6.87
C SER A 169 -8.30 -15.60 -8.38
N PRO A 170 -7.11 -15.66 -9.01
CA PRO A 170 -6.97 -15.52 -10.46
C PRO A 170 -7.89 -16.44 -11.26
N ALA A 171 -8.21 -17.63 -10.73
CA ALA A 171 -9.10 -18.58 -11.36
C ALA A 171 -10.59 -18.18 -11.27
N THR A 172 -11.01 -17.53 -10.19
CA THR A 172 -12.44 -17.27 -9.89
C THR A 172 -12.90 -15.85 -10.21
N TYR A 173 -11.98 -14.90 -10.45
CA TYR A 173 -12.34 -13.50 -10.70
C TYR A 173 -13.41 -13.30 -11.78
N ARG A 174 -13.36 -14.07 -12.87
CA ARG A 174 -14.35 -13.96 -13.95
C ARG A 174 -15.75 -14.34 -13.50
N GLU A 175 -15.87 -15.38 -12.69
CA GLU A 175 -17.15 -15.87 -12.19
C GLU A 175 -17.70 -14.91 -11.13
N LEU A 176 -16.84 -14.43 -10.23
CA LEU A 176 -17.20 -13.43 -9.23
C LEU A 176 -17.70 -12.13 -9.86
N LEU A 177 -17.02 -11.62 -10.88
CA LEU A 177 -17.44 -10.41 -11.57
C LEU A 177 -18.78 -10.61 -12.32
N LYS A 178 -19.07 -11.81 -12.83
CA LYS A 178 -20.38 -12.15 -13.38
C LYS A 178 -21.46 -12.19 -12.28
N GLU A 179 -21.17 -12.75 -11.12
CA GLU A 179 -22.09 -12.77 -9.97
C GLU A 179 -22.44 -11.34 -9.52
N ILE A 180 -21.40 -10.52 -9.30
CA ILE A 180 -21.52 -9.11 -8.89
C ILE A 180 -22.40 -8.34 -9.88
N LYS A 181 -22.18 -8.57 -11.18
CA LYS A 181 -22.99 -7.97 -12.23
C LYS A 181 -24.43 -8.45 -12.21
N ASN A 182 -24.69 -9.76 -12.04
CA ASN A 182 -26.05 -10.31 -11.99
C ASN A 182 -26.86 -9.77 -10.81
N ARG A 183 -26.18 -9.32 -9.74
CA ARG A 183 -26.78 -8.62 -8.59
C ARG A 183 -26.92 -7.11 -8.78
N GLU A 184 -26.57 -6.60 -9.97
CA GLU A 184 -26.59 -5.18 -10.33
C GLU A 184 -25.73 -4.31 -9.41
N ILE A 185 -24.56 -4.83 -9.00
CA ILE A 185 -23.58 -4.11 -8.21
C ILE A 185 -22.49 -3.57 -9.13
N TYR A 186 -22.27 -2.25 -9.09
CA TYR A 186 -21.33 -1.56 -9.98
C TYR A 186 -20.08 -1.03 -9.28
N ASN A 187 -20.14 -0.86 -7.96
CA ASN A 187 -19.03 -0.38 -7.15
C ASN A 187 -18.26 -1.57 -6.58
N VAL A 188 -16.95 -1.64 -6.81
CA VAL A 188 -16.14 -2.80 -6.44
C VAL A 188 -14.86 -2.37 -5.74
N ILE A 189 -14.71 -2.73 -4.46
CA ILE A 189 -13.44 -2.63 -3.74
C ILE A 189 -12.68 -3.93 -3.95
N VAL A 190 -11.38 -3.83 -4.25
CA VAL A 190 -10.55 -4.99 -4.60
C VAL A 190 -9.25 -4.99 -3.78
N ASP A 191 -9.08 -6.00 -2.92
CA ASP A 191 -7.85 -6.25 -2.16
C ASP A 191 -7.18 -7.54 -2.66
N THR A 192 -6.31 -7.39 -3.67
CA THR A 192 -5.62 -8.51 -4.32
C THR A 192 -4.11 -8.29 -4.34
N LYS A 193 -3.37 -9.39 -4.42
CA LYS A 193 -1.92 -9.38 -4.62
C LYS A 193 -1.56 -8.63 -5.91
N ALA A 194 -0.41 -7.99 -5.90
CA ALA A 194 0.05 -7.18 -7.03
C ALA A 194 0.26 -8.01 -8.30
N GLU A 195 0.80 -9.21 -8.13
CA GLU A 195 1.01 -10.20 -9.18
C GLU A 195 -0.30 -10.67 -9.84
N ASN A 196 -1.41 -10.68 -9.11
CA ASN A 196 -2.71 -11.15 -9.58
C ASN A 196 -3.58 -10.03 -10.18
N MET A 197 -3.19 -8.77 -10.02
CA MET A 197 -3.98 -7.63 -10.48
C MET A 197 -4.19 -7.64 -12.00
N ASN A 198 -3.21 -8.12 -12.78
CA ASN A 198 -3.35 -8.28 -14.22
C ASN A 198 -4.46 -9.28 -14.61
N HIS A 199 -4.63 -10.37 -13.86
CA HIS A 199 -5.67 -11.37 -14.05
C HIS A 199 -7.04 -10.77 -13.73
N PHE A 200 -7.15 -10.02 -12.64
CA PHE A 200 -8.36 -9.30 -12.26
C PHE A 200 -8.78 -8.30 -13.34
N LEU A 201 -7.87 -7.41 -13.75
CA LEU A 201 -8.13 -6.39 -14.78
C LEU A 201 -8.52 -7.00 -16.13
N ARG A 202 -7.89 -8.11 -16.53
CA ARG A 202 -8.31 -8.86 -17.74
C ARG A 202 -9.74 -9.39 -17.63
N GLY A 203 -10.13 -9.86 -16.44
CA GLY A 203 -11.51 -10.25 -16.14
C GLY A 203 -12.48 -9.09 -16.33
N VAL A 204 -12.15 -7.93 -15.75
CA VAL A 204 -12.93 -6.69 -15.88
C VAL A 204 -13.04 -6.25 -17.34
N SER A 205 -11.94 -6.17 -18.09
CA SER A 205 -11.96 -5.75 -19.49
C SER A 205 -12.83 -6.65 -20.36
N THR A 206 -12.81 -7.96 -20.12
CA THR A 206 -13.66 -8.90 -20.85
C THR A 206 -15.14 -8.61 -20.63
N LEU A 207 -15.53 -8.28 -19.39
CA LEU A 207 -16.91 -7.98 -19.05
C LEU A 207 -17.34 -6.57 -19.49
N ALA A 208 -16.45 -5.58 -19.39
CA ALA A 208 -16.72 -4.22 -19.84
C ALA A 208 -16.91 -4.15 -21.36
N LEU A 209 -16.12 -4.91 -22.13
CA LEU A 209 -16.29 -5.04 -23.59
C LEU A 209 -17.60 -5.74 -23.97
N MET A 210 -18.13 -6.61 -23.11
CA MET A 210 -19.40 -7.30 -23.33
C MET A 210 -20.62 -6.43 -23.00
N TYR A 211 -20.50 -5.44 -22.12
CA TYR A 211 -21.65 -4.71 -21.57
C TYR A 211 -21.35 -3.20 -21.47
N ARG A 212 -21.72 -2.48 -22.54
CA ARG A 212 -21.40 -1.08 -22.85
C ARG A 212 -22.11 -0.06 -21.95
N SER A 213 -21.79 0.03 -20.65
CA SER A 213 -22.16 1.18 -19.76
C SER A 213 -21.75 0.99 -18.28
N LEU A 214 -20.54 0.52 -17.97
CA LEU A 214 -20.18 0.19 -16.58
C LEU A 214 -19.11 1.15 -16.03
N THR A 215 -19.55 2.13 -15.25
CA THR A 215 -18.69 2.96 -14.41
C THR A 215 -18.27 2.14 -13.19
N HIS A 216 -17.18 1.39 -13.30
CA HIS A 216 -16.62 0.67 -12.16
C HIS A 216 -15.61 1.53 -11.42
N HIS A 217 -15.86 1.79 -10.14
CA HIS A 217 -14.89 2.40 -9.25
C HIS A 217 -14.12 1.27 -8.56
N PHE A 218 -12.82 1.17 -8.86
CA PHE A 218 -11.91 0.23 -8.22
C PHE A 218 -11.02 0.97 -7.23
N LEU A 219 -11.08 0.56 -5.98
CA LEU A 219 -10.16 1.02 -4.94
C LEU A 219 -9.34 -0.17 -4.49
N ARG A 220 -8.01 -0.02 -4.52
CA ARG A 220 -7.07 -1.06 -4.10
C ARG A 220 -6.57 -0.77 -2.69
N GLY A 221 -6.44 -1.82 -1.87
CA GLY A 221 -5.80 -1.76 -0.57
C GLY A 221 -4.38 -1.17 -0.61
N VAL A 222 -3.99 -0.52 0.48
CA VAL A 222 -2.77 0.30 0.65
C VAL A 222 -1.45 -0.45 0.38
N SER A 223 -1.48 -1.78 0.29
CA SER A 223 -0.30 -2.63 0.23
C SER A 223 0.42 -2.65 -1.13
N THR A 224 -0.14 -2.08 -2.21
CA THR A 224 0.64 -1.87 -3.45
C THR A 224 -0.03 -0.87 -4.41
N LEU A 225 0.79 -0.02 -5.03
CA LEU A 225 0.51 0.93 -6.13
C LEU A 225 -0.86 0.79 -6.82
N ALA A 226 -1.64 1.88 -6.81
CA ALA A 226 -2.78 2.07 -7.67
C ALA A 226 -2.31 2.14 -9.14
N LEU A 227 -2.58 1.09 -9.91
CA LEU A 227 -2.31 1.07 -11.35
C LEU A 227 -3.48 1.74 -12.09
N MET A 228 -3.21 2.94 -12.60
CA MET A 228 -4.14 3.73 -13.41
C MET A 228 -3.99 3.35 -14.89
N TYR A 229 -4.95 2.64 -15.47
CA TYR A 229 -4.96 2.37 -16.92
C TYR A 229 -5.75 3.47 -17.65
N ARG A 230 -5.06 4.27 -18.45
CA ARG A 230 -5.69 5.24 -19.37
C ARG A 230 -6.27 4.50 -20.57
N SER A 231 -7.55 4.15 -20.50
CA SER A 231 -8.47 4.39 -21.62
C SER A 231 -9.91 4.13 -21.18
N ILE A 232 -10.81 5.01 -21.60
CA ILE A 232 -12.27 5.00 -21.41
C ILE A 232 -12.74 5.64 -20.09
N THR A 233 -12.74 6.98 -20.13
CA THR A 233 -13.76 7.87 -19.58
C THR A 233 -14.33 7.62 -18.17
N HIS A 234 -13.52 7.51 -17.12
CA HIS A 234 -14.03 7.59 -15.74
C HIS A 234 -13.10 8.37 -14.81
N HIS A 235 -13.69 9.05 -13.81
CA HIS A 235 -12.99 9.93 -12.86
C HIS A 235 -12.29 9.11 -11.76
N PHE A 236 -11.04 9.48 -11.44
CA PHE A 236 -10.17 8.81 -10.47
C PHE A 236 -9.78 9.80 -9.37
N LEU A 237 -9.86 9.38 -8.11
CA LEU A 237 -9.30 10.13 -6.97
C LEU A 237 -7.83 9.71 -6.78
N ARG A 238 -6.92 10.68 -6.85
CA ARG A 238 -5.47 10.47 -6.67
C ARG A 238 -5.15 10.43 -5.17
N GLY A 239 -4.57 9.33 -4.70
CA GLY A 239 -3.93 9.25 -3.39
C GLY A 239 -2.60 10.03 -3.35
N VAL A 240 -2.19 10.41 -2.14
CA VAL A 240 -1.26 11.53 -1.83
C VAL A 240 0.23 11.25 -2.13
N SER A 241 0.60 10.09 -2.67
CA SER A 241 2.02 9.66 -2.71
C SER A 241 2.64 9.51 -4.10
N THR A 242 2.16 10.19 -5.15
CA THR A 242 2.89 10.17 -6.43
C THR A 242 2.84 11.49 -7.19
N LEU A 243 4.04 12.08 -7.32
CA LEU A 243 4.36 13.24 -8.14
C LEU A 243 3.91 13.03 -9.59
N ALA A 244 3.37 14.08 -10.19
CA ALA A 244 2.85 14.09 -11.55
C ALA A 244 3.91 13.78 -12.63
N LEU A 245 3.56 12.94 -13.59
CA LEU A 245 4.11 12.98 -14.95
C LEU A 245 2.94 13.22 -15.92
N MET A 246 2.55 14.49 -16.04
CA MET A 246 1.78 14.94 -17.21
C MET A 246 2.77 15.29 -18.31
N SER A 247 3.04 14.35 -19.20
CA SER A 247 3.50 14.69 -20.56
C SER A 247 2.36 14.39 -21.52
N GLY A 248 1.94 15.40 -22.27
CA GLY A 248 0.79 15.28 -23.18
C GLY A 248 0.34 16.59 -23.79
N GLY A 249 1.22 17.19 -24.60
CA GLY A 249 0.91 17.96 -25.81
C GLY A 249 -0.13 19.08 -25.74
N MET A 250 0.34 20.33 -25.69
CA MET A 250 -0.42 21.45 -26.22
C MET A 250 -0.59 21.26 -27.74
N THR A 251 -1.79 20.91 -28.18
CA THR A 251 -2.18 21.12 -29.58
C THR A 251 -2.66 22.56 -29.71
N HIS A 252 -1.79 23.41 -30.25
CA HIS A 252 -2.15 24.70 -30.82
C HIS A 252 -3.22 24.50 -31.89
N THR A 253 -4.42 25.06 -31.70
CA THR A 253 -5.36 25.32 -32.79
C THR A 253 -5.16 26.76 -33.27
N SER A 254 -4.42 26.88 -34.37
CA SER A 254 -4.37 28.10 -35.19
C SER A 254 -5.68 28.24 -35.97
N GLY A 255 -6.50 29.22 -35.61
CA GLY A 255 -7.64 29.67 -36.39
C GLY A 255 -7.35 31.04 -37.00
N HIS A 256 -7.21 31.08 -38.33
CA HIS A 256 -6.88 32.25 -39.13
C HIS A 256 -7.96 33.35 -39.08
N GLN A 257 -7.48 34.59 -39.18
CA GLN A 257 -8.24 35.82 -39.39
C GLN A 257 -9.03 35.81 -40.70
N THR A 258 -10.19 36.46 -40.72
CA THR A 258 -10.69 37.20 -41.88
C THR A 258 -11.28 38.53 -41.43
N HIS A 259 -10.62 39.61 -41.85
CA HIS A 259 -11.07 41.01 -41.83
C HIS A 259 -12.10 41.27 -42.94
N THR A 260 -12.99 42.25 -42.68
CA THR A 260 -13.61 43.28 -43.57
C THR A 260 -15.04 43.53 -43.07
N SER A 261 -15.56 44.72 -42.81
CA SER A 261 -15.11 46.13 -42.90
C SER A 261 -16.02 46.92 -41.96
#